data_AF-A0A1J5MC25-F1
#
_entry.id   AF-A0A1J5MC25-F1
#
_cell.length_a   1.000
_cell.length_b   1.000
_cell.length_c   1.000
_cell.angle_alpha   90.00
_cell.angle_beta   90.00
_cell.angle_gamma   90.00
#
_symmetry.space_group_name_H-M   'P 1'
#
loop_
_entity.id
_entity.type
_entity.pdbx_description
1 polymer ?
#
loop_
_entity_poly.entity_id
_entity_poly.type
_entity_poly.pdbx_seq_one_letter_code
_entity_poly.pdbx_strand_id
1 'polypeptide(L)'
;FVDRRTSVLLRRLKQKEALLAEVNDKGEVTVEGEFVGRLDGFRFTPDKSAQGAEAKTLKSASLQALAPQFHLRADRFYNAPDTEIDFTEQGGLMWGEAAVGKLVAGADPLNPMVEVFVDDAAGADVAQKVERRLQHFISRKVQALFEPLINLQKDEELTGLARGFAFRLVEGFGLLPRHTVMQEVKDLDQDARGALRKHGIRFGQFTIFMPLLLKPAPTRLRLVLWSLANGVQEFPEAPPPGLVTVPAAKDAPQGYDTMSGYREAGERMIRIDMLERLADMLRAEDSRGGFEAKADMLSITGMTLEQFADLMQGLGYRAEKGERVKVKAAPEAPKEAAKADAPEAATETAEAKPEDSAAIVEPAEAPAATEVAAEEKAEALLEEAPEAATDATVETPAEMEVFYTFAWGGRARQGGGNRGQRRGQGGQQGQGAEGADGQDGQDRRGGKPRGQGRSGERAGGKPGGRPGGKPGGKKGGRPQQQGGKTYSARPPKKEKQIDPDNPFAAALMGLKQGD
;
A
#
# COMPACT_ATOMS: atom_id res chain seq x y z
N PHE A 1 12.53 54.49 21.06
CA PHE A 1 12.47 53.80 22.36
C PHE A 1 12.83 52.35 22.07
N VAL A 2 14.02 51.92 22.49
CA VAL A 2 14.48 50.53 22.31
C VAL A 2 13.88 49.72 23.45
N ASP A 3 13.22 48.60 23.15
CA ASP A 3 12.66 47.72 24.17
C ASP A 3 13.78 47.23 25.11
N ARG A 4 13.51 47.20 26.42
CA ARG A 4 14.47 46.81 27.46
C ARG A 4 15.04 45.42 27.15
N ARG A 5 14.20 44.52 26.62
CA ARG A 5 14.54 43.18 26.13
C ARG A 5 15.64 43.22 25.07
N THR A 6 15.41 43.98 24.00
CA THR A 6 16.36 44.11 22.89
C THR A 6 17.67 44.73 23.36
N SER A 7 17.60 45.73 24.25
CA SER A 7 18.79 46.44 24.75
C SER A 7 19.71 45.58 25.62
N VAL A 8 19.16 44.68 26.46
CA VAL A 8 19.93 43.76 27.31
C VAL A 8 20.64 42.72 26.45
N LEU A 9 19.93 42.11 25.50
CA LEU A 9 20.49 41.10 24.60
C LEU A 9 21.56 41.69 23.68
N LEU A 10 21.31 42.86 23.09
CA LEU A 10 22.26 43.57 22.22
C LEU A 10 23.54 43.99 22.94
N ARG A 11 23.41 44.49 24.19
CA ARG A 11 24.56 44.94 24.97
C ARG A 11 25.51 43.78 25.26
N ARG A 12 24.98 42.60 25.61
CA ARG A 12 25.81 41.43 25.93
C ARG A 12 26.33 40.70 24.70
N LEU A 13 25.58 40.69 23.60
CA LEU A 13 26.10 40.22 22.31
C LEU A 13 27.35 41.00 21.89
N LYS A 14 27.36 42.33 22.10
CA LYS A 14 28.54 43.18 21.88
C LYS A 14 29.70 42.90 22.85
N GLN A 15 29.42 42.31 24.02
CA GLN A 15 30.42 41.95 25.03
C GLN A 15 30.98 40.52 24.83
N LYS A 16 30.52 39.77 23.82
CA LYS A 16 30.89 38.35 23.57
C LYS A 16 30.62 37.42 24.76
N GLU A 17 29.70 37.77 25.65
CA GLU A 17 29.25 36.88 26.71
C GLU A 17 28.35 35.79 26.11
N ALA A 18 28.56 34.53 26.50
CA ALA A 18 27.73 33.42 26.04
C ALA A 18 26.31 33.57 26.62
N LEU A 19 25.33 33.83 25.76
CA LEU A 19 23.92 33.86 26.12
C LEU A 19 23.43 32.41 26.22
N LEU A 20 22.83 32.05 27.36
CA LEU A 20 22.22 30.74 27.55
C LEU A 20 20.71 30.85 27.34
N ALA A 21 20.18 30.03 26.43
CA ALA A 21 18.75 29.84 26.25
C ALA A 21 18.26 28.64 27.08
N GLU A 22 17.15 28.83 27.77
CA GLU A 22 16.39 27.76 28.42
C GLU A 22 15.15 27.45 27.57
N VAL A 23 14.82 26.16 27.47
CA VAL A 23 13.63 25.68 26.75
C VAL A 23 12.82 24.83 27.71
N ASN A 24 11.55 25.18 27.92
CA ASN A 24 10.66 24.39 28.77
C ASN A 24 10.01 23.23 28.01
N ASP A 25 9.27 22.37 28.71
CA ASP A 25 8.60 21.20 28.12
C ASP A 25 7.55 21.56 27.06
N LYS A 26 7.02 22.80 27.10
CA LYS A 26 6.08 23.34 26.11
C LYS A 26 6.77 23.93 24.87
N GLY A 27 8.11 23.84 24.81
CA GLY A 27 8.92 24.41 23.75
C GLY A 27 9.06 25.93 23.83
N GLU A 28 8.65 26.58 24.92
CA GLU A 28 8.85 28.02 25.11
C GLU A 28 10.33 28.29 25.40
N VAL A 29 10.89 29.25 24.68
CA VAL A 29 12.30 29.63 24.77
C VAL A 29 12.41 30.94 25.54
N THR A 30 13.21 30.91 26.61
CA THR A 30 13.61 32.08 27.37
C THR A 30 15.12 32.29 27.25
N VAL A 31 15.55 33.56 27.13
CA VAL A 31 16.97 33.92 27.15
C VAL A 31 17.14 34.95 28.26
N GLU A 32 17.97 34.64 29.26
CA GLU A 32 18.19 35.52 30.43
C GLU A 32 16.89 35.93 31.16
N GLY A 33 15.92 35.00 31.23
CA GLY A 33 14.62 35.22 31.89
C GLY A 33 13.56 35.92 31.04
N GLU A 34 13.87 36.34 29.82
CA GLU A 34 12.90 36.95 28.89
C GLU A 34 12.42 35.94 27.86
N PHE A 35 11.11 35.89 27.64
CA PHE A 35 10.51 35.06 26.59
C PHE A 35 10.86 35.62 25.21
N VAL A 36 11.42 34.77 24.35
CA VAL A 36 11.88 35.16 23.01
C VAL A 36 11.15 34.43 21.87
N GLY A 37 10.46 33.33 22.16
CA GLY A 37 9.71 32.58 21.15
C GLY A 37 9.45 31.12 21.53
N ARG A 38 9.10 30.31 20.54
CA ARG A 38 8.82 28.87 20.69
C ARG A 38 9.69 28.04 19.75
N LEU A 39 10.21 26.93 20.26
CA LEU A 39 10.91 25.91 19.52
C LEU A 39 9.97 24.72 19.24
N ASP A 40 9.69 24.48 17.96
CA ASP A 40 8.93 23.32 17.48
C ASP A 40 9.87 22.39 16.70
N GLY A 41 10.08 21.19 17.23
CA GLY A 41 11.09 20.27 16.70
C GLY A 41 12.48 20.90 16.70
N PHE A 42 13.00 21.23 15.52
CA PHE A 42 14.28 21.92 15.32
C PHE A 42 14.10 23.31 14.66
N ARG A 43 12.90 23.87 14.68
CA ARG A 43 12.58 25.20 14.13
C ARG A 43 12.21 26.17 15.23
N PHE A 44 12.86 27.34 15.23
CA PHE A 44 12.56 28.41 16.17
C PHE A 44 11.62 29.44 15.54
N THR A 45 10.47 29.65 16.18
CA THR A 45 9.52 30.71 15.84
C THR A 45 9.66 31.84 16.86
N PRO A 46 10.19 33.02 16.48
CA PRO A 46 10.31 34.15 17.39
C PRO A 46 8.93 34.68 17.81
N ASP A 47 8.88 35.30 18.98
CA ASP A 47 7.65 35.93 19.46
C ASP A 47 7.20 37.09 18.56
N LYS A 48 5.88 37.20 18.36
CA LYS A 48 5.25 38.19 17.46
C LYS A 48 5.24 39.61 18.06
N SER A 49 5.57 39.76 19.34
CA SER A 49 5.57 41.07 20.01
C SER A 49 6.71 42.00 19.55
N ALA A 50 7.82 41.45 19.04
CA ALA A 50 8.94 42.24 18.55
C ALA A 50 8.70 42.74 17.12
N GLN A 51 8.86 44.06 16.88
CA GLN A 51 8.68 44.66 15.55
C GLN A 51 9.97 45.33 15.02
N GLY A 52 10.10 45.36 13.69
CA GLY A 52 11.16 46.12 13.00
C GLY A 52 12.56 45.51 13.08
N ALA A 53 13.59 46.37 13.09
CA ALA A 53 15.00 45.95 13.12
C ALA A 53 15.40 45.25 14.43
N GLU A 54 14.67 45.52 15.51
CA GLU A 54 14.87 44.87 16.81
C GLU A 54 14.50 43.38 16.75
N ALA A 55 13.41 43.03 16.05
CA ALA A 55 12.98 41.65 15.88
C ALA A 55 14.02 40.78 15.15
N LYS A 56 14.67 41.32 14.11
CA LYS A 56 15.72 40.60 13.37
C LYS A 56 16.92 40.31 14.26
N THR A 57 17.31 41.30 15.07
CA THR A 57 18.49 41.15 15.93
C THR A 57 18.19 40.24 17.13
N LEU A 58 16.99 40.34 17.68
CA LEU A 58 16.48 39.44 18.71
C LEU A 58 16.49 37.99 18.19
N LYS A 59 15.93 37.74 17.01
CA LYS A 59 15.94 36.42 16.37
C LYS A 59 17.35 35.86 16.24
N SER A 60 18.30 36.65 15.71
CA SER A 60 19.68 36.21 15.55
C SER A 60 20.36 35.89 16.89
N ALA A 61 20.11 36.69 17.93
CA ALA A 61 20.68 36.47 19.26
C ALA A 61 20.09 35.22 19.92
N SER A 62 18.77 35.02 19.82
CA SER A 62 18.08 33.83 20.34
C SER A 62 18.55 32.55 19.64
N LEU A 63 18.72 32.59 18.32
CA LEU A 63 19.23 31.45 17.55
C LEU A 63 20.65 31.05 17.95
N GLN A 64 21.53 32.01 18.22
CA GLN A 64 22.88 31.72 18.72
C GLN A 64 22.85 31.13 20.13
N ALA A 65 21.97 31.63 21.01
CA ALA A 65 21.80 31.11 22.36
C ALA A 65 21.20 29.68 22.38
N LEU A 66 20.45 29.31 21.35
CA LEU A 66 19.83 27.99 21.18
C LEU A 66 20.78 26.91 20.65
N ALA A 67 21.95 27.26 20.13
CA ALA A 67 22.87 26.30 19.51
C ALA A 67 23.17 25.07 20.40
N PRO A 68 23.50 25.21 21.70
CA PRO A 68 23.71 24.05 22.58
C PRO A 68 22.45 23.19 22.77
N GLN A 69 21.28 23.81 22.83
CA GLN A 69 20.00 23.12 22.97
C GLN A 69 19.67 22.27 21.74
N PHE A 70 20.01 22.76 20.54
CA PHE A 70 19.85 21.97 19.31
C PHE A 70 20.67 20.69 19.32
N HIS A 71 21.91 20.71 19.80
CA HIS A 71 22.73 19.50 19.92
C HIS A 71 22.15 18.50 20.92
N LEU A 72 21.77 18.94 22.12
CA LEU A 72 21.13 18.08 23.13
C LEU A 72 19.83 17.45 22.60
N ARG A 73 19.02 18.24 21.90
CA ARG A 73 17.76 17.76 21.30
C ARG A 73 18.02 16.78 20.15
N ALA A 74 19.06 17.01 19.35
CA ALA A 74 19.49 16.09 18.28
C ALA A 74 19.97 14.75 18.85
N ASP A 75 20.69 14.77 19.97
CA ASP A 75 21.10 13.55 20.69
C ASP A 75 19.90 12.77 21.22
N ARG A 76 18.93 13.47 21.85
CA ARG A 76 17.69 12.86 22.31
C ARG A 76 16.90 12.27 21.14
N PHE A 77 16.71 13.01 20.06
CA PHE A 77 15.99 12.55 18.88
C PHE A 77 16.67 11.33 18.23
N TYR A 78 18.00 11.35 18.12
CA TYR A 78 18.75 10.24 17.54
C TYR A 78 18.57 8.94 18.33
N ASN A 79 18.49 9.04 19.66
CA ASN A 79 18.30 7.89 20.56
C ASN A 79 16.83 7.56 20.85
N ALA A 80 15.88 8.36 20.37
CA ALA A 80 14.45 8.12 20.58
C ALA A 80 14.02 6.79 19.93
N PRO A 81 13.10 6.02 20.54
CA PRO A 81 12.58 4.80 19.94
C PRO A 81 11.77 5.11 18.67
N ASP A 82 11.70 4.15 17.75
CA ASP A 82 10.93 4.30 16.49
C ASP A 82 9.42 4.48 16.73
N THR A 83 8.91 4.21 17.93
CA THR A 83 7.51 4.43 18.32
C THR A 83 7.18 5.90 18.56
N GLU A 84 8.18 6.75 18.79
CA GLU A 84 7.98 8.21 18.91
C GLU A 84 8.03 8.94 17.57
N ILE A 85 8.42 8.25 16.51
CA ILE A 85 8.55 8.81 15.17
C ILE A 85 7.44 8.22 14.30
N ASP A 86 6.69 9.08 13.60
CA ASP A 86 5.68 8.66 12.64
C ASP A 86 5.80 9.47 11.35
N PHE A 87 5.17 8.97 10.28
CA PHE A 87 4.97 9.70 9.04
C PHE A 87 3.49 10.08 8.91
N THR A 88 3.18 11.16 8.20
CA THR A 88 1.80 11.57 7.88
C THR A 88 1.38 11.04 6.51
N GLU A 89 0.08 11.10 6.21
CA GLU A 89 -0.44 10.70 4.89
C GLU A 89 0.03 11.62 3.77
N GLN A 90 0.43 12.85 4.11
CA GLN A 90 1.04 13.82 3.19
C GLN A 90 2.59 13.72 3.15
N GLY A 91 3.17 12.65 3.70
CA GLY A 91 4.62 12.42 3.68
C GLY A 91 5.43 13.29 4.66
N GLY A 92 4.80 13.98 5.61
CA GLY A 92 5.49 14.65 6.70
C GLY A 92 6.09 13.65 7.69
N LEU A 93 7.17 14.02 8.39
CA LEU A 93 7.81 13.22 9.43
C LEU A 93 7.68 13.93 10.77
N MET A 94 7.11 13.22 11.73
CA MET A 94 6.74 13.74 13.05
C MET A 94 7.57 13.06 14.14
N TRP A 95 7.96 13.82 15.16
CA TRP A 95 8.51 13.31 16.41
C TRP A 95 7.64 13.81 17.56
N GLY A 96 6.81 12.92 18.10
CA GLY A 96 5.66 13.33 18.91
C GLY A 96 4.75 14.29 18.11
N GLU A 97 4.52 15.48 18.64
CA GLU A 97 3.71 16.51 17.98
C GLU A 97 4.52 17.40 17.01
N ALA A 98 5.86 17.29 17.02
CA ALA A 98 6.73 18.20 16.29
C ALA A 98 7.04 17.69 14.87
N ALA A 99 6.88 18.56 13.87
CA ALA A 99 7.28 18.26 12.49
C ALA A 99 8.81 18.43 12.32
N VAL A 100 9.51 17.33 12.03
CA VAL A 100 10.98 17.30 11.97
C VAL A 100 11.53 17.08 10.56
N GLY A 101 10.68 16.78 9.59
CA GLY A 101 11.06 16.67 8.18
C GLY A 101 9.87 16.31 7.29
N LYS A 102 10.18 16.03 6.02
CA LYS A 102 9.26 15.42 5.06
C LYS A 102 10.00 14.42 4.19
N LEU A 103 9.24 13.50 3.62
CA LEU A 103 9.71 12.58 2.60
C LEU A 103 9.74 13.29 1.25
N VAL A 104 10.78 13.00 0.47
CA VAL A 104 10.92 13.44 -0.91
C VAL A 104 11.25 12.24 -1.79
N ALA A 105 10.99 12.35 -3.09
CA ALA A 105 11.26 11.27 -4.03
C ALA A 105 12.75 10.88 -4.00
N GLY A 106 13.01 9.58 -3.88
CA GLY A 106 14.36 9.02 -3.99
C GLY A 106 14.63 8.41 -5.36
N ALA A 107 15.76 7.71 -5.49
CA ALA A 107 16.15 7.07 -6.75
C ALA A 107 15.28 5.85 -7.11
N ASP A 108 14.68 5.21 -6.10
CA ASP A 108 13.79 4.06 -6.23
C ASP A 108 12.49 4.37 -5.45
N PRO A 109 11.30 4.05 -5.97
CA PRO A 109 10.02 4.23 -5.27
C PRO A 109 9.96 3.62 -3.86
N LEU A 110 10.70 2.54 -3.58
CA LEU A 110 10.80 1.94 -2.25
C LEU A 110 11.89 2.57 -1.36
N ASN A 111 12.69 3.49 -1.88
CA ASN A 111 13.77 4.15 -1.14
C ASN A 111 13.59 5.69 -1.19
N PRO A 112 12.61 6.25 -0.46
CA PRO A 112 12.44 7.69 -0.39
C PRO A 112 13.61 8.35 0.34
N MET A 113 13.83 9.63 0.04
CA MET A 113 14.80 10.49 0.73
C MET A 113 14.09 11.37 1.75
N VAL A 114 14.85 11.99 2.65
CA VAL A 114 14.33 12.87 3.70
C VAL A 114 14.85 14.30 3.49
N GLU A 115 13.95 15.27 3.55
CA GLU A 115 14.28 16.69 3.71
C GLU A 115 13.96 17.10 5.16
N VAL A 116 14.97 17.52 5.91
CA VAL A 116 14.83 17.84 7.34
C VAL A 116 14.37 19.26 7.60
N PHE A 117 13.65 19.43 8.70
CA PHE A 117 13.13 20.71 9.17
C PHE A 117 13.99 21.23 10.31
N VAL A 118 15.19 21.69 10.00
CA VAL A 118 16.19 22.19 10.96
C VAL A 118 16.55 23.63 10.60
N ASP A 119 16.55 24.52 11.58
CA ASP A 119 16.98 25.92 11.39
C ASP A 119 18.49 25.98 11.13
N ASP A 120 18.92 26.87 10.24
CA ASP A 120 20.35 27.03 9.87
C ASP A 120 21.25 27.28 11.09
N ALA A 121 20.71 27.93 12.12
CA ALA A 121 21.45 28.21 13.36
C ALA A 121 21.80 26.97 14.19
N ALA A 122 21.11 25.84 13.98
CA ALA A 122 21.45 24.58 14.62
C ALA A 122 22.75 23.97 14.05
N GLY A 123 23.19 24.44 12.89
CA GLY A 123 24.39 23.96 12.22
C GLY A 123 24.18 22.69 11.40
N ALA A 124 25.10 22.45 10.46
CA ALA A 124 25.03 21.33 9.53
C ALA A 124 25.11 19.97 10.23
N ASP A 125 25.86 19.88 11.34
CA ASP A 125 26.03 18.62 12.08
C ASP A 125 24.71 18.14 12.69
N VAL A 126 23.90 19.06 13.23
CA VAL A 126 22.56 18.74 13.75
C VAL A 126 21.65 18.31 12.61
N ALA A 127 21.63 19.05 11.50
CA ALA A 127 20.82 18.72 10.33
C ALA A 127 21.13 17.31 9.79
N GLN A 128 22.41 16.99 9.58
CA GLN A 128 22.84 15.67 9.11
C GLN A 128 22.51 14.55 10.09
N LYS A 129 22.59 14.81 11.40
CA LYS A 129 22.26 13.83 12.43
C LYS A 129 20.76 13.50 12.43
N VAL A 130 19.91 14.53 12.34
CA VAL A 130 18.45 14.40 12.22
C VAL A 130 18.08 13.69 10.93
N GLU A 131 18.69 14.07 9.81
CA GLU A 131 18.46 13.48 8.48
C GLU A 131 18.79 11.99 8.50
N ARG A 132 19.98 11.64 9.02
CA ARG A 132 20.39 10.25 9.16
C ARG A 132 19.39 9.45 9.99
N ARG A 133 18.95 9.97 11.13
CA ARG A 133 17.99 9.27 12.00
C ARG A 133 16.65 9.02 11.32
N LEU A 134 16.12 10.03 10.63
CA LEU A 134 14.87 9.95 9.87
C LEU A 134 15.01 8.98 8.68
N GLN A 135 16.12 9.04 7.96
CA GLN A 135 16.40 8.11 6.87
C GLN A 135 16.43 6.66 7.37
N HIS A 136 17.06 6.40 8.52
CA HIS A 136 17.08 5.06 9.13
C HIS A 136 15.69 4.61 9.60
N PHE A 137 14.86 5.53 10.09
CA PHE A 137 13.48 5.25 10.46
C PHE A 137 12.66 4.83 9.24
N ILE A 138 12.61 5.65 8.19
CA ILE A 138 11.77 5.36 7.03
C ILE A 138 12.27 4.12 6.28
N SER A 139 13.59 3.94 6.14
CA SER A 139 14.16 2.75 5.50
C SER A 139 13.78 1.47 6.24
N ARG A 140 13.81 1.48 7.58
CA ARG A 140 13.38 0.32 8.39
C ARG A 140 11.86 0.09 8.30
N LYS A 141 11.05 1.15 8.25
CA LYS A 141 9.59 1.03 8.04
C LYS A 141 9.26 0.43 6.69
N VAL A 142 9.91 0.88 5.61
CA VAL A 142 9.72 0.27 4.28
C VAL A 142 10.18 -1.19 4.32
N GLN A 143 11.36 -1.48 4.87
CA GLN A 143 11.89 -2.84 4.97
C GLN A 143 10.94 -3.80 5.70
N ALA A 144 10.28 -3.34 6.77
CA ALA A 144 9.34 -4.15 7.54
C ALA A 144 7.97 -4.31 6.84
N LEU A 145 7.42 -3.24 6.26
CA LEU A 145 6.08 -3.27 5.65
C LEU A 145 6.06 -3.89 4.24
N PHE A 146 7.16 -3.77 3.49
CA PHE A 146 7.34 -4.29 2.14
C PHE A 146 8.29 -5.49 2.10
N GLU A 147 8.55 -6.15 3.23
CA GLU A 147 9.44 -7.32 3.32
C GLU A 147 9.16 -8.37 2.21
N PRO A 148 7.90 -8.78 1.94
CA PRO A 148 7.64 -9.77 0.88
C PRO A 148 8.10 -9.30 -0.51
N LEU A 149 7.95 -8.00 -0.79
CA LEU A 149 8.32 -7.40 -2.07
C LEU A 149 9.84 -7.27 -2.20
N ILE A 150 10.52 -6.92 -1.11
CA ILE A 150 11.97 -6.81 -1.06
C ILE A 150 12.62 -8.19 -1.15
N ASN A 151 12.05 -9.21 -0.51
CA ASN A 151 12.51 -10.59 -0.63
C ASN A 151 12.37 -11.11 -2.06
N LEU A 152 11.24 -10.81 -2.72
CA LEU A 152 11.05 -11.10 -4.14
C LEU A 152 12.11 -10.40 -5.01
N GLN A 153 12.40 -9.12 -4.76
CA GLN A 153 13.40 -8.35 -5.50
C GLN A 153 14.82 -8.91 -5.32
N LYS A 154 15.15 -9.46 -4.14
CA LYS A 154 16.48 -10.00 -3.81
C LYS A 154 16.68 -11.44 -4.24
N ASP A 155 15.63 -12.15 -4.66
CA ASP A 155 15.74 -13.55 -5.04
C ASP A 155 16.43 -13.74 -6.41
N GLU A 156 17.67 -14.25 -6.37
CA GLU A 156 18.49 -14.56 -7.54
C GLU A 156 18.11 -15.90 -8.20
N GLU A 157 17.32 -16.75 -7.54
CA GLU A 157 16.81 -18.01 -8.13
C GLU A 157 15.73 -17.73 -9.18
N LEU A 158 15.03 -16.60 -9.07
CA LEU A 158 14.12 -16.13 -10.11
C LEU A 158 14.93 -15.71 -11.33
N THR A 159 14.72 -16.41 -12.44
CA THR A 159 15.40 -16.15 -13.71
C THR A 159 14.39 -15.94 -14.85
N GLY A 160 14.87 -15.38 -15.97
CA GLY A 160 14.07 -15.20 -17.19
C GLY A 160 12.78 -14.41 -16.98
N LEU A 161 11.65 -14.96 -17.45
CA LEU A 161 10.34 -14.32 -17.37
C LEU A 161 9.86 -14.14 -15.92
N ALA A 162 10.19 -15.04 -15.01
CA ALA A 162 9.81 -14.92 -13.60
C ALA A 162 10.46 -13.69 -12.95
N ARG A 163 11.74 -13.45 -13.25
CA ARG A 163 12.49 -12.28 -12.79
C ARG A 163 11.92 -10.98 -13.37
N GLY A 164 11.64 -10.98 -14.67
CA GLY A 164 11.01 -9.83 -15.34
C GLY A 164 9.65 -9.49 -14.72
N PHE A 165 8.82 -10.50 -14.49
CA PHE A 165 7.52 -10.34 -13.85
C PHE A 165 7.64 -9.85 -12.40
N ALA A 166 8.63 -10.35 -11.65
CA ALA A 166 8.94 -9.87 -10.30
C ALA A 166 9.28 -8.38 -10.29
N PHE A 167 10.09 -7.89 -11.25
CA PHE A 167 10.37 -6.46 -11.39
C PHE A 167 9.10 -5.64 -11.65
N ARG A 168 8.23 -6.09 -12.55
CA ARG A 168 6.93 -5.43 -12.79
C ARG A 168 6.08 -5.37 -11.53
N LEU A 169 6.08 -6.44 -10.74
CA LEU A 169 5.32 -6.49 -9.49
C LEU A 169 5.90 -5.54 -8.43
N VAL A 170 7.23 -5.39 -8.37
CA VAL A 170 7.91 -4.41 -7.51
C VAL A 170 7.55 -2.99 -7.92
N GLU A 171 7.56 -2.67 -9.22
CA GLU A 171 7.11 -1.37 -9.76
C GLU A 171 5.65 -1.06 -9.40
N GLY A 172 4.79 -2.09 -9.40
CA GLY A 172 3.40 -1.99 -8.98
C GLY A 172 3.18 -2.02 -7.46
N PHE A 173 4.22 -1.90 -6.64
CA PHE A 173 4.15 -2.02 -5.17
C PHE A 173 3.42 -3.30 -4.70
N GLY A 174 3.60 -4.39 -5.44
CA GLY A 174 2.99 -5.68 -5.18
C GLY A 174 1.56 -5.85 -5.67
N LEU A 175 1.06 -4.92 -6.51
CA LEU A 175 -0.29 -4.91 -7.07
C LEU A 175 -0.24 -4.64 -8.57
N LEU A 176 -0.69 -5.62 -9.37
CA LEU A 176 -0.75 -5.51 -10.82
C LEU A 176 -2.15 -5.84 -11.33
N PRO A 177 -2.88 -4.88 -11.92
CA PRO A 177 -4.12 -5.18 -12.62
C PRO A 177 -3.84 -6.20 -13.73
N ARG A 178 -4.52 -7.34 -13.72
CA ARG A 178 -4.21 -8.45 -14.64
C ARG A 178 -4.28 -8.05 -16.11
N HIS A 179 -5.16 -7.11 -16.45
CA HIS A 179 -5.34 -6.64 -17.82
C HIS A 179 -4.08 -5.95 -18.40
N THR A 180 -3.21 -5.38 -17.56
CA THR A 180 -1.98 -4.71 -18.01
C THR A 180 -0.84 -5.69 -18.29
N VAL A 181 -0.93 -6.91 -17.74
CA VAL A 181 0.13 -7.95 -17.79
C VAL A 181 -0.37 -9.28 -18.35
N MET A 182 -1.46 -9.27 -19.14
CA MET A 182 -2.10 -10.51 -19.62
C MET A 182 -1.16 -11.42 -20.40
N GLN A 183 -0.32 -10.83 -21.28
CA GLN A 183 0.59 -11.58 -22.12
C GLN A 183 1.73 -12.20 -21.30
N GLU A 184 2.33 -11.41 -20.41
CA GLU A 184 3.37 -11.86 -19.47
C GLU A 184 2.86 -13.02 -18.60
N VAL A 185 1.66 -12.91 -18.05
CA VAL A 185 1.03 -13.99 -17.26
C VAL A 185 0.82 -15.24 -18.09
N LYS A 186 0.44 -15.11 -19.37
CA LYS A 186 0.24 -16.23 -20.29
C LYS A 186 1.57 -16.94 -20.61
N ASP A 187 2.65 -16.17 -20.75
CA ASP A 187 3.97 -16.67 -21.12
C ASP A 187 4.74 -17.28 -19.94
N LEU A 188 4.33 -16.99 -18.69
CA LEU A 188 4.85 -17.69 -17.51
C LEU A 188 4.43 -19.17 -17.51
N ASP A 189 5.43 -20.06 -17.48
CA ASP A 189 5.25 -21.49 -17.31
C ASP A 189 4.84 -21.87 -15.86
N GLN A 190 4.59 -23.16 -15.62
CA GLN A 190 4.11 -23.62 -14.31
C GLN A 190 5.18 -23.52 -13.23
N ASP A 191 6.45 -23.72 -13.56
CA ASP A 191 7.55 -23.65 -12.62
C ASP A 191 7.79 -22.20 -12.17
N ALA A 192 7.79 -21.25 -13.11
CA ALA A 192 7.86 -19.82 -12.81
C ALA A 192 6.67 -19.35 -11.96
N ARG A 193 5.45 -19.78 -12.29
CA ARG A 193 4.27 -19.47 -11.46
C ARG A 193 4.37 -20.11 -10.09
N GLY A 194 4.91 -21.33 -9.98
CA GLY A 194 5.18 -22.01 -8.72
C GLY A 194 6.15 -21.22 -7.86
N ALA A 195 7.27 -20.77 -8.43
CA ALA A 195 8.25 -19.93 -7.75
C ALA A 195 7.65 -18.60 -7.26
N LEU A 196 6.89 -17.90 -8.11
CA LEU A 196 6.21 -16.65 -7.75
C LEU A 196 5.17 -16.86 -6.63
N ARG A 197 4.43 -17.97 -6.64
CA ARG A 197 3.48 -18.31 -5.55
C ARG A 197 4.18 -18.56 -4.22
N LYS A 198 5.39 -19.12 -4.21
CA LYS A 198 6.19 -19.30 -2.98
C LYS A 198 6.55 -17.95 -2.33
N HIS A 199 6.67 -16.88 -3.12
CA HIS A 199 6.81 -15.50 -2.64
C HIS A 199 5.49 -14.86 -2.16
N GLY A 200 4.41 -15.63 -2.05
CA GLY A 200 3.12 -15.14 -1.56
C GLY A 200 2.29 -14.39 -2.62
N ILE A 201 2.66 -14.48 -3.90
CA ILE A 201 1.92 -13.86 -5.00
C ILE A 201 0.67 -14.69 -5.32
N ARG A 202 -0.49 -14.02 -5.38
CA ARG A 202 -1.75 -14.60 -5.85
C ARG A 202 -2.07 -14.14 -7.26
N PHE A 203 -2.36 -15.11 -8.13
CA PHE A 203 -2.79 -14.89 -9.51
C PHE A 203 -4.32 -14.80 -9.59
N GLY A 204 -4.86 -13.64 -9.23
CA GLY A 204 -6.31 -13.37 -9.28
C GLY A 204 -6.84 -13.21 -10.71
N GLN A 205 -8.16 -13.28 -10.86
CA GLN A 205 -8.90 -12.98 -12.08
C GLN A 205 -8.70 -11.55 -12.56
N PHE A 206 -8.69 -10.60 -11.63
CA PHE A 206 -8.69 -9.16 -11.91
C PHE A 206 -7.34 -8.52 -11.62
N THR A 207 -6.61 -9.02 -10.63
CA THR A 207 -5.35 -8.47 -10.12
C THR A 207 -4.40 -9.60 -9.72
N ILE A 208 -3.11 -9.46 -10.04
CA ILE A 208 -2.03 -10.25 -9.45
C ILE A 208 -1.45 -9.45 -8.28
N PHE A 209 -1.43 -10.03 -7.09
CA PHE A 209 -1.12 -9.26 -5.88
C PHE A 209 -0.48 -10.07 -4.76
N MET A 210 0.14 -9.38 -3.80
CA MET A 210 0.57 -9.95 -2.53
C MET A 210 -0.42 -9.58 -1.41
N PRO A 211 -1.12 -10.56 -0.80
CA PRO A 211 -2.15 -10.28 0.22
C PRO A 211 -1.64 -9.50 1.43
N LEU A 212 -0.39 -9.74 1.86
CA LEU A 212 0.20 -9.06 3.02
C LEU A 212 0.32 -7.55 2.82
N LEU A 213 0.43 -7.09 1.56
CA LEU A 213 0.55 -5.67 1.22
C LEU A 213 -0.81 -4.97 1.14
N LEU A 214 -1.93 -5.69 1.23
CA LEU A 214 -3.27 -5.08 1.32
C LEU A 214 -3.65 -4.67 2.75
N LYS A 215 -2.81 -4.98 3.75
CA LYS A 215 -3.03 -4.55 5.13
C LYS A 215 -2.99 -3.02 5.25
N PRO A 216 -3.66 -2.41 6.26
CA PRO A 216 -3.74 -0.96 6.37
C PRO A 216 -2.38 -0.23 6.42
N ALA A 217 -1.42 -0.73 7.22
CA ALA A 217 -0.12 -0.07 7.36
C ALA A 217 0.72 -0.07 6.05
N PRO A 218 0.90 -1.19 5.33
CA PRO A 218 1.50 -1.17 4.00
C PRO A 218 0.74 -0.30 3.00
N THR A 219 -0.60 -0.31 3.00
CA THR A 219 -1.42 0.52 2.10
C THR A 219 -1.18 2.01 2.33
N ARG A 220 -1.18 2.47 3.59
CA ARG A 220 -0.91 3.87 3.95
C ARG A 220 0.47 4.30 3.44
N LEU A 221 1.51 3.51 3.70
CA LEU A 221 2.86 3.83 3.22
C LEU A 221 2.97 3.74 1.69
N ARG A 222 2.30 2.77 1.06
CA ARG A 222 2.27 2.64 -0.42
C ARG A 222 1.74 3.89 -1.08
N LEU A 223 0.65 4.48 -0.59
CA LEU A 223 0.09 5.70 -1.16
C LEU A 223 1.06 6.88 -1.05
N VAL A 224 1.77 7.02 0.07
CA VAL A 224 2.82 8.05 0.24
C VAL A 224 3.95 7.83 -0.76
N LEU A 225 4.51 6.63 -0.84
CA LEU A 225 5.63 6.30 -1.75
C LEU A 225 5.24 6.46 -3.22
N TRP A 226 4.05 5.99 -3.58
CA TRP A 226 3.50 6.12 -4.93
C TRP A 226 3.27 7.58 -5.30
N SER A 227 2.74 8.39 -4.39
CA SER A 227 2.52 9.83 -4.62
C SER A 227 3.83 10.57 -4.84
N LEU A 228 4.85 10.27 -4.03
CA LEU A 228 6.22 10.79 -4.20
C LEU A 228 6.81 10.41 -5.56
N ALA A 229 6.69 9.14 -5.94
CA ALA A 229 7.24 8.63 -7.21
C ALA A 229 6.55 9.25 -8.43
N ASN A 230 5.26 9.61 -8.33
CA ASN A 230 4.48 10.21 -9.42
C ASN A 230 4.46 11.75 -9.35
N GLY A 231 5.13 12.37 -8.38
CA GLY A 231 5.15 13.83 -8.22
C GLY A 231 3.78 14.45 -7.95
N VAL A 232 2.89 13.69 -7.31
CA VAL A 232 1.56 14.19 -6.91
C VAL A 232 1.73 15.22 -5.81
N GLN A 233 1.04 16.35 -5.88
CA GLN A 233 1.18 17.42 -4.87
C GLN A 233 0.35 17.16 -3.62
N GLU A 234 -0.87 16.66 -3.78
CA GLU A 234 -1.79 16.33 -2.69
C GLU A 234 -1.96 14.81 -2.66
N PHE A 235 -1.47 14.18 -1.60
CA PHE A 235 -1.43 12.73 -1.55
C PHE A 235 -2.84 12.23 -1.20
N PRO A 236 -3.38 11.26 -1.95
CA PRO A 236 -4.68 10.72 -1.61
C PRO A 236 -4.61 9.90 -0.32
N GLU A 237 -5.65 10.03 0.48
CA GLU A 237 -5.77 9.33 1.76
C GLU A 237 -6.09 7.85 1.58
N ALA A 238 -5.71 7.03 2.56
CA ALA A 238 -6.06 5.61 2.54
C ALA A 238 -7.55 5.44 2.89
N PRO A 239 -8.29 4.55 2.20
CA PRO A 239 -9.65 4.21 2.62
C PRO A 239 -9.69 3.68 4.05
N PRO A 240 -10.77 3.95 4.82
CA PRO A 240 -10.87 3.49 6.20
C PRO A 240 -10.69 1.97 6.34
N PRO A 241 -9.90 1.52 7.33
CA PRO A 241 -9.63 0.10 7.50
C PRO A 241 -10.90 -0.67 7.84
N GLY A 242 -10.99 -1.91 7.36
CA GLY A 242 -12.11 -2.82 7.63
C GLY A 242 -13.27 -2.73 6.63
N LEU A 243 -13.36 -1.67 5.82
CA LEU A 243 -14.39 -1.55 4.79
C LEU A 243 -14.05 -2.38 3.55
N VAL A 244 -14.96 -3.27 3.14
CA VAL A 244 -14.79 -4.05 1.91
C VAL A 244 -15.08 -3.23 0.66
N THR A 245 -16.09 -2.38 0.74
CA THR A 245 -16.49 -1.50 -0.36
C THR A 245 -16.60 -0.07 0.14
N VAL A 246 -16.16 0.86 -0.70
CA VAL A 246 -16.23 2.30 -0.44
C VAL A 246 -16.66 3.03 -1.72
N PRO A 247 -17.20 4.25 -1.63
CA PRO A 247 -17.52 5.05 -2.81
C PRO A 247 -16.29 5.21 -3.73
N ALA A 248 -16.51 5.20 -5.04
CA ALA A 248 -15.44 5.46 -6.00
C ALA A 248 -15.03 6.94 -5.91
N ALA A 249 -13.72 7.20 -5.82
CA ALA A 249 -13.18 8.55 -5.74
C ALA A 249 -13.02 9.11 -7.16
N LYS A 250 -14.02 9.86 -7.65
CA LYS A 250 -14.09 10.36 -9.03
C LYS A 250 -12.97 11.34 -9.39
N ASP A 251 -12.49 12.10 -8.41
CA ASP A 251 -11.45 13.13 -8.59
C ASP A 251 -10.05 12.62 -8.19
N ALA A 252 -9.91 11.33 -7.83
CA ALA A 252 -8.63 10.79 -7.42
C ALA A 252 -7.68 10.61 -8.62
N PRO A 253 -6.35 10.71 -8.40
CA PRO A 253 -5.38 10.50 -9.47
C PRO A 253 -5.47 9.08 -10.04
N GLN A 254 -5.19 8.94 -11.34
CA GLN A 254 -5.27 7.66 -12.04
C GLN A 254 -4.41 6.58 -11.34
N GLY A 255 -5.00 5.43 -11.04
CA GLY A 255 -4.34 4.32 -10.36
C GLY A 255 -4.47 4.33 -8.83
N TYR A 256 -5.11 5.35 -8.26
CA TYR A 256 -5.41 5.43 -6.83
C TYR A 256 -6.19 4.21 -6.32
N ASP A 257 -7.19 3.74 -7.06
CA ASP A 257 -7.98 2.56 -6.67
C ASP A 257 -7.07 1.35 -6.44
N THR A 258 -6.19 1.06 -7.40
CA THR A 258 -5.25 -0.05 -7.33
C THR A 258 -4.26 0.17 -6.19
N MET A 259 -3.68 1.37 -6.06
CA MET A 259 -2.67 1.66 -5.02
C MET A 259 -3.28 1.73 -3.61
N SER A 260 -4.57 2.01 -3.47
CA SER A 260 -5.28 1.89 -2.20
C SER A 260 -5.66 0.45 -1.85
N GLY A 261 -5.45 -0.51 -2.78
CA GLY A 261 -5.78 -1.92 -2.57
C GLY A 261 -7.22 -2.28 -2.97
N TYR A 262 -7.85 -1.42 -3.76
CA TYR A 262 -9.21 -1.56 -4.27
C TYR A 262 -9.22 -1.69 -5.79
N ARG A 263 -10.38 -1.96 -6.34
CA ARG A 263 -10.65 -1.87 -7.77
C ARG A 263 -11.96 -1.13 -7.96
N GLU A 264 -11.96 -0.16 -8.84
CA GLU A 264 -13.17 0.53 -9.27
C GLU A 264 -14.15 -0.43 -9.97
N ALA A 265 -15.43 -0.34 -9.60
CA ALA A 265 -16.54 -1.13 -10.12
C ALA A 265 -17.84 -0.30 -10.07
N GLY A 266 -17.99 0.60 -11.04
CA GLY A 266 -19.15 1.51 -11.11
C GLY A 266 -19.00 2.66 -10.12
N GLU A 267 -20.05 2.97 -9.37
CA GLU A 267 -20.07 4.07 -8.38
C GLU A 267 -19.30 3.73 -7.09
N ARG A 268 -18.76 2.51 -6.97
CA ARG A 268 -18.03 2.02 -5.81
C ARG A 268 -16.73 1.36 -6.22
N MET A 269 -15.82 1.24 -5.26
CA MET A 269 -14.64 0.40 -5.38
C MET A 269 -14.65 -0.69 -4.31
N ILE A 270 -14.15 -1.87 -4.67
CA ILE A 270 -14.12 -3.06 -3.84
C ILE A 270 -12.69 -3.50 -3.56
N ARG A 271 -12.40 -3.92 -2.34
CA ARG A 271 -11.07 -4.42 -1.98
C ARG A 271 -10.67 -5.59 -2.87
N ILE A 272 -9.42 -5.58 -3.31
CA ILE A 272 -8.87 -6.57 -4.24
C ILE A 272 -8.99 -7.99 -3.68
N ASP A 273 -8.73 -8.21 -2.40
CA ASP A 273 -8.83 -9.55 -1.80
C ASP A 273 -10.26 -10.10 -1.79
N MET A 274 -11.27 -9.27 -1.53
CA MET A 274 -12.67 -9.68 -1.56
C MET A 274 -13.20 -9.81 -2.98
N LEU A 275 -12.78 -8.92 -3.90
CA LEU A 275 -13.12 -9.04 -5.31
C LEU A 275 -12.62 -10.36 -5.90
N GLU A 276 -11.43 -10.82 -5.53
CA GLU A 276 -10.88 -12.07 -6.05
C GLU A 276 -11.61 -13.29 -5.47
N ARG A 277 -12.07 -13.22 -4.21
CA ARG A 277 -12.97 -14.23 -3.64
C ARG A 277 -14.33 -14.25 -4.33
N LEU A 278 -14.88 -13.07 -4.63
CA LEU A 278 -16.10 -12.95 -5.43
C LEU A 278 -15.89 -13.58 -6.81
N ALA A 279 -14.77 -13.28 -7.47
CA ALA A 279 -14.43 -13.86 -8.77
C ALA A 279 -14.36 -15.38 -8.73
N ASP A 280 -13.79 -15.97 -7.67
CA ASP A 280 -13.74 -17.41 -7.48
C ASP A 280 -15.13 -18.03 -7.34
N MET A 281 -16.05 -17.41 -6.59
CA MET A 281 -17.45 -17.85 -6.48
C MET A 281 -18.18 -17.75 -7.82
N LEU A 282 -18.00 -16.63 -8.54
CA LEU A 282 -18.65 -16.39 -9.83
C LEU A 282 -18.23 -17.41 -10.92
N ARG A 283 -17.06 -18.05 -10.80
CA ARG A 283 -16.63 -19.10 -11.74
C ARG A 283 -17.49 -20.36 -11.68
N ALA A 284 -18.14 -20.63 -10.56
CA ALA A 284 -19.02 -21.78 -10.40
C ALA A 284 -20.43 -21.51 -10.96
N GLU A 285 -20.77 -20.26 -11.25
CA GLU A 285 -22.10 -19.87 -11.74
C GLU A 285 -22.19 -19.94 -13.27
N ASP A 286 -23.42 -20.10 -13.78
CA ASP A 286 -23.68 -19.98 -15.21
C ASP A 286 -23.72 -18.50 -15.63
N SER A 287 -22.53 -17.91 -15.75
CA SER A 287 -22.36 -16.53 -16.21
C SER A 287 -22.86 -16.29 -17.63
N ARG A 288 -23.21 -17.32 -18.43
CA ARG A 288 -23.75 -17.13 -19.78
C ARG A 288 -25.27 -17.20 -19.80
N GLY A 289 -25.83 -18.20 -19.12
CA GLY A 289 -27.29 -18.41 -19.00
C GLY A 289 -27.96 -17.47 -18.00
N GLY A 290 -27.19 -16.92 -17.06
CA GLY A 290 -27.68 -16.04 -16.00
C GLY A 290 -27.70 -16.73 -14.65
N PHE A 291 -27.41 -16.00 -13.58
CA PHE A 291 -27.52 -16.50 -12.19
C PHE A 291 -28.06 -15.41 -11.26
N GLU A 292 -28.67 -15.79 -10.14
CA GLU A 292 -29.11 -14.87 -9.09
C GLU A 292 -28.01 -14.68 -8.02
N ALA A 293 -27.94 -13.50 -7.39
CA ALA A 293 -26.98 -13.27 -6.31
C ALA A 293 -27.25 -14.21 -5.13
N LYS A 294 -26.21 -14.87 -4.63
CA LYS A 294 -26.26 -15.68 -3.41
C LYS A 294 -26.05 -14.81 -2.17
N ALA A 295 -26.61 -15.23 -1.04
CA ALA A 295 -26.42 -14.55 0.25
C ALA A 295 -24.94 -14.37 0.60
N ASP A 296 -24.11 -15.38 0.30
CA ASP A 296 -22.65 -15.32 0.52
C ASP A 296 -21.97 -14.22 -0.30
N MET A 297 -22.42 -13.99 -1.54
CA MET A 297 -21.87 -12.93 -2.41
C MET A 297 -22.19 -11.53 -1.86
N LEU A 298 -23.38 -11.34 -1.32
CA LEU A 298 -23.77 -10.08 -0.66
C LEU A 298 -23.00 -9.90 0.66
N SER A 299 -22.83 -10.97 1.43
CA SER A 299 -22.11 -10.95 2.70
C SER A 299 -20.65 -10.55 2.52
N ILE A 300 -19.93 -11.16 1.57
CA ILE A 300 -18.50 -10.86 1.38
C ILE A 300 -18.24 -9.47 0.77
N THR A 301 -19.24 -8.86 0.13
CA THR A 301 -19.13 -7.50 -0.43
C THR A 301 -19.63 -6.43 0.54
N GLY A 302 -20.47 -6.81 1.52
CA GLY A 302 -21.06 -5.90 2.50
C GLY A 302 -22.05 -4.92 1.87
N MET A 303 -22.77 -5.35 0.84
CA MET A 303 -23.63 -4.50 0.01
C MET A 303 -25.08 -4.95 0.04
N THR A 304 -26.01 -4.02 -0.19
CA THR A 304 -27.40 -4.36 -0.52
C THR A 304 -27.47 -5.00 -1.90
N LEU A 305 -28.59 -5.65 -2.22
CA LEU A 305 -28.77 -6.29 -3.52
C LEU A 305 -28.69 -5.30 -4.69
N GLU A 306 -29.24 -4.09 -4.53
CA GLU A 306 -29.17 -3.03 -5.56
C GLU A 306 -27.73 -2.54 -5.76
N GLN A 307 -27.00 -2.29 -4.67
CA GLN A 307 -25.60 -1.90 -4.72
C GLN A 307 -24.73 -3.00 -5.35
N PHE A 308 -25.01 -4.27 -5.03
CA PHE A 308 -24.33 -5.40 -5.65
C PHE A 308 -24.61 -5.46 -7.16
N ALA A 309 -25.83 -5.13 -7.58
CA ALA A 309 -26.15 -5.08 -9.00
C ALA A 309 -25.34 -4.01 -9.74
N ASP A 310 -25.20 -2.81 -9.17
CA ASP A 310 -24.36 -1.74 -9.72
C ASP A 310 -22.87 -2.15 -9.77
N LEU A 311 -22.37 -2.81 -8.71
CA LEU A 311 -21.01 -3.34 -8.68
C LEU A 311 -20.78 -4.38 -9.78
N MET A 312 -21.71 -5.32 -9.95
CA MET A 312 -21.63 -6.36 -10.99
C MET A 312 -21.67 -5.75 -12.40
N GLN A 313 -22.46 -4.69 -12.60
CA GLN A 313 -22.43 -3.90 -13.84
C GLN A 313 -21.05 -3.26 -14.08
N GLY A 314 -20.45 -2.66 -13.04
CA GLY A 314 -19.09 -2.13 -13.09
C GLY A 314 -18.02 -3.18 -13.40
N LEU A 315 -18.25 -4.44 -13.02
CA LEU A 315 -17.39 -5.58 -13.35
C LEU A 315 -17.64 -6.17 -14.76
N GLY A 316 -18.64 -5.66 -15.49
CA GLY A 316 -18.96 -6.07 -16.86
C GLY A 316 -20.08 -7.12 -16.99
N TYR A 317 -20.84 -7.38 -15.94
CA TYR A 317 -22.07 -8.17 -16.02
C TYR A 317 -23.26 -7.28 -16.41
N ARG A 318 -24.26 -7.86 -17.03
CA ARG A 318 -25.61 -7.28 -17.12
C ARG A 318 -26.39 -7.72 -15.89
N ALA A 319 -27.18 -6.81 -15.33
CA ALA A 319 -28.08 -7.08 -14.21
C ALA A 319 -29.51 -6.78 -14.65
N GLU A 320 -30.36 -7.80 -14.65
CA GLU A 320 -31.78 -7.68 -15.03
C GLU A 320 -32.62 -7.78 -13.75
N LYS A 321 -33.38 -6.73 -13.43
CA LYS A 321 -34.25 -6.65 -12.25
C LYS A 321 -35.54 -7.44 -12.51
N GLY A 322 -35.89 -8.33 -11.59
CA GLY A 322 -37.15 -9.06 -11.56
C GLY A 322 -37.85 -8.91 -10.22
N GLU A 323 -39.16 -9.18 -10.20
CA GLU A 323 -39.98 -9.18 -8.98
C GLU A 323 -40.73 -10.51 -8.91
N ARG A 324 -40.69 -11.16 -7.74
CA ARG A 324 -41.44 -12.40 -7.47
C ARG A 324 -42.07 -12.35 -6.10
N VAL A 325 -43.15 -13.10 -5.89
CA VAL A 325 -43.75 -13.24 -4.56
C VAL A 325 -42.77 -13.98 -3.64
N LYS A 326 -42.43 -13.38 -2.50
CA LYS A 326 -41.53 -13.95 -1.49
C LYS A 326 -42.18 -15.20 -0.91
N VAL A 327 -41.68 -16.37 -1.31
CA VAL A 327 -42.08 -17.64 -0.70
C VAL A 327 -41.35 -17.73 0.64
N LYS A 328 -42.07 -17.48 1.74
CA LYS A 328 -41.55 -17.66 3.10
C LYS A 328 -41.17 -19.13 3.24
N ALA A 329 -39.88 -19.42 3.45
CA ALA A 329 -39.44 -20.76 3.77
C ALA A 329 -40.20 -21.21 5.03
N ALA A 330 -40.93 -22.32 4.92
CA ALA A 330 -41.64 -22.89 6.05
C ALA A 330 -40.62 -23.18 7.17
N PRO A 331 -40.90 -22.84 8.44
CA PRO A 331 -40.00 -23.17 9.54
C PRO A 331 -39.77 -24.69 9.51
N GLU A 332 -38.51 -25.12 9.47
CA GLU A 332 -38.17 -26.53 9.65
C GLU A 332 -38.82 -26.99 10.96
N ALA A 333 -39.77 -27.91 10.84
CA ALA A 333 -40.41 -28.52 11.99
C ALA A 333 -39.33 -29.14 12.89
N PRO A 334 -39.42 -28.97 14.22
CA PRO A 334 -38.49 -29.63 15.12
C PRO A 334 -38.55 -31.14 14.86
N LYS A 335 -37.42 -31.74 14.50
CA LYS A 335 -37.28 -33.19 14.37
C LYS A 335 -37.77 -33.83 15.66
N GLU A 336 -38.90 -34.54 15.59
CA GLU A 336 -39.33 -35.44 16.65
C GLU A 336 -38.18 -36.37 17.01
N ALA A 337 -37.81 -36.35 18.29
CA ALA A 337 -36.89 -37.29 18.88
C ALA A 337 -37.51 -38.69 18.77
N ALA A 338 -36.95 -39.51 17.86
CA ALA A 338 -37.19 -40.93 17.86
C ALA A 338 -36.70 -41.52 19.18
N LYS A 339 -37.63 -42.10 19.94
CA LYS A 339 -37.33 -42.98 21.08
C LYS A 339 -36.45 -44.14 20.57
N ALA A 340 -35.23 -44.21 21.08
CA ALA A 340 -34.41 -45.41 21.02
C ALA A 340 -34.49 -46.10 22.39
N ASP A 341 -34.87 -47.37 22.32
CA ASP A 341 -34.88 -48.34 23.41
C ASP A 341 -33.46 -48.54 23.99
N ALA A 342 -33.39 -48.86 25.28
CA ALA A 342 -32.15 -49.09 26.00
C ALA A 342 -31.43 -50.37 25.51
N PRO A 343 -30.10 -50.46 25.72
CA PRO A 343 -29.68 -51.42 26.74
C PRO A 343 -28.53 -50.96 27.65
N GLU A 344 -28.64 -51.46 28.87
CA GLU A 344 -27.65 -51.90 29.87
C GLU A 344 -26.21 -51.35 29.95
N ALA A 345 -25.82 -51.18 31.22
CA ALA A 345 -24.60 -50.62 31.76
C ALA A 345 -23.35 -51.51 31.64
N ALA A 346 -22.17 -50.88 31.66
CA ALA A 346 -21.06 -51.25 32.56
C ALA A 346 -19.90 -50.23 32.55
N THR A 347 -19.46 -49.86 33.77
CA THR A 347 -18.09 -49.56 34.25
C THR A 347 -17.36 -48.29 33.72
N GLU A 348 -17.19 -47.27 34.58
CA GLU A 348 -15.99 -46.98 35.43
C GLU A 348 -15.07 -45.97 34.73
N THR A 349 -14.40 -44.98 35.30
CA THR A 349 -14.32 -44.27 36.60
C THR A 349 -13.43 -43.06 36.29
N ALA A 350 -13.73 -41.86 36.80
CA ALA A 350 -12.68 -40.88 37.09
C ALA A 350 -13.20 -39.84 38.08
N GLU A 351 -12.50 -39.81 39.21
CA GLU A 351 -12.76 -39.07 40.43
C GLU A 351 -12.66 -37.54 40.29
N ALA A 352 -13.22 -36.90 41.32
CA ALA A 352 -13.37 -35.48 41.48
C ALA A 352 -12.27 -34.82 42.32
N LYS A 353 -12.18 -33.49 42.11
CA LYS A 353 -11.88 -32.40 43.09
C LYS A 353 -10.41 -32.19 43.55
N PRO A 354 -10.06 -31.02 44.15
CA PRO A 354 -10.86 -29.82 44.47
C PRO A 354 -10.20 -28.42 44.24
N GLU A 355 -11.07 -27.39 44.27
CA GLU A 355 -11.03 -26.05 44.90
C GLU A 355 -9.68 -25.34 45.22
N ASP A 356 -9.55 -24.03 44.93
CA ASP A 356 -9.92 -22.93 45.86
C ASP A 356 -9.46 -21.50 45.41
N SER A 357 -10.16 -20.48 45.92
CA SER A 357 -9.78 -19.06 46.18
C SER A 357 -9.51 -18.09 45.03
N ALA A 358 -9.82 -16.77 45.07
CA ALA A 358 -10.59 -15.88 45.95
C ALA A 358 -10.58 -14.46 45.30
N ALA A 359 -11.70 -13.72 45.37
CA ALA A 359 -11.86 -12.34 45.88
C ALA A 359 -10.88 -11.22 45.39
N ILE A 360 -11.25 -10.00 44.93
CA ILE A 360 -12.08 -8.93 45.53
C ILE A 360 -12.04 -7.64 44.65
N VAL A 361 -13.18 -6.93 44.54
CA VAL A 361 -13.42 -5.43 44.41
C VAL A 361 -12.99 -4.68 43.13
N GLU A 362 -13.69 -3.69 42.54
CA GLU A 362 -15.07 -3.13 42.45
C GLU A 362 -14.96 -1.92 41.44
N PRO A 363 -15.95 -1.04 41.19
CA PRO A 363 -16.81 -1.03 40.00
C PRO A 363 -16.59 0.16 39.04
N ALA A 364 -17.20 0.09 37.84
CA ALA A 364 -17.40 1.23 36.95
C ALA A 364 -18.89 1.57 36.83
N GLU A 365 -19.16 2.84 37.08
CA GLU A 365 -20.42 3.54 37.25
C GLU A 365 -21.14 3.76 35.91
N ALA A 366 -22.45 3.49 35.86
CA ALA A 366 -23.35 3.91 34.79
C ALA A 366 -24.63 4.46 35.44
N PRO A 367 -25.03 5.72 35.18
CA PRO A 367 -26.31 6.21 35.62
C PRO A 367 -27.38 5.94 34.56
N ALA A 368 -28.48 5.35 35.04
CA ALA A 368 -29.77 5.29 34.38
C ALA A 368 -30.56 6.58 34.61
N ALA A 369 -31.40 6.97 33.64
CA ALA A 369 -32.64 7.75 33.73
C ALA A 369 -33.19 7.90 32.28
N THR A 370 -34.47 7.83 31.92
CA THR A 370 -35.73 7.91 32.67
C THR A 370 -36.85 7.42 31.75
N GLU A 371 -37.81 6.67 32.29
CA GLU A 371 -39.17 6.58 31.74
C GLU A 371 -39.86 7.95 31.87
N VAL A 372 -40.64 8.34 30.87
CA VAL A 372 -41.76 9.27 31.06
C VAL A 372 -42.94 8.76 30.24
N ALA A 373 -43.94 8.29 30.97
CA ALA A 373 -45.30 8.07 30.50
C ALA A 373 -45.98 9.42 30.22
N ALA A 374 -46.77 9.49 29.15
CA ALA A 374 -47.80 10.50 28.99
C ALA A 374 -49.06 9.81 28.42
N GLU A 375 -49.99 9.52 29.33
CA GLU A 375 -51.40 9.33 29.02
C GLU A 375 -52.02 10.68 28.62
N GLU A 376 -52.82 10.70 27.55
CA GLU A 376 -53.90 11.66 27.43
C GLU A 376 -55.15 10.96 26.89
N LYS A 377 -56.13 10.81 27.79
CA LYS A 377 -57.51 10.40 27.52
C LYS A 377 -58.29 11.57 26.91
N ALA A 378 -59.11 11.30 25.90
CA ALA A 378 -60.33 12.04 25.61
C ALA A 378 -61.43 11.06 25.19
N GLU A 379 -62.67 11.42 25.50
CA GLU A 379 -63.76 10.56 25.93
C GLU A 379 -64.55 9.81 24.86
N ALA A 380 -65.18 8.76 25.37
CA ALA A 380 -66.25 7.93 24.87
C ALA A 380 -67.43 8.65 24.18
N LEU A 381 -67.94 8.01 23.12
CA LEU A 381 -69.36 7.95 22.79
C LEU A 381 -69.72 6.48 22.50
N LEU A 382 -70.75 6.01 23.19
CA LEU A 382 -71.32 4.66 23.15
C LEU A 382 -72.17 4.48 21.89
N GLU A 383 -72.11 3.32 21.22
CA GLU A 383 -73.30 2.52 20.88
C GLU A 383 -72.97 1.14 20.28
N GLU A 384 -73.65 0.14 20.84
CA GLU A 384 -74.09 -1.18 20.35
C GLU A 384 -73.18 -2.09 19.51
N ALA A 385 -72.92 -3.27 20.09
CA ALA A 385 -72.65 -4.50 19.35
C ALA A 385 -73.91 -4.94 18.57
N PRO A 386 -73.71 -5.59 17.41
CA PRO A 386 -74.15 -6.97 17.36
C PRO A 386 -73.07 -7.93 16.83
N GLU A 387 -73.09 -9.13 17.38
CA GLU A 387 -72.44 -10.32 16.83
C GLU A 387 -72.85 -10.52 15.36
N ALA A 388 -71.86 -10.55 14.47
CA ALA A 388 -71.97 -11.27 13.21
C ALA A 388 -70.58 -11.81 12.84
N ALA A 389 -70.45 -13.12 12.89
CA ALA A 389 -69.31 -13.85 12.39
C ALA A 389 -69.00 -13.45 10.94
N THR A 390 -67.80 -12.96 10.70
CA THR A 390 -67.12 -13.12 9.42
C THR A 390 -65.65 -13.39 9.69
N ASP A 391 -65.23 -14.56 9.24
CA ASP A 391 -63.86 -15.03 9.13
C ASP A 391 -63.15 -14.12 8.11
N ALA A 392 -62.65 -12.97 8.56
CA ALA A 392 -61.85 -12.07 7.75
C ALA A 392 -60.39 -12.49 7.91
N THR A 393 -59.98 -13.39 7.02
CA THR A 393 -58.59 -13.67 6.70
C THR A 393 -57.91 -12.33 6.44
N VAL A 394 -57.03 -11.91 7.34
CA VAL A 394 -56.11 -10.80 7.07
C VAL A 394 -55.18 -11.30 5.97
N GLU A 395 -55.52 -10.99 4.72
CA GLU A 395 -54.61 -11.13 3.59
C GLU A 395 -53.42 -10.21 3.86
N THR A 396 -52.37 -10.76 4.46
CA THR A 396 -51.06 -10.13 4.45
C THR A 396 -50.68 -9.93 2.98
N PRO A 397 -50.48 -8.69 2.49
CA PRO A 397 -50.08 -8.48 1.11
C PRO A 397 -48.81 -9.29 0.85
N ALA A 398 -48.84 -10.09 -0.21
CA ALA A 398 -47.71 -10.89 -0.63
C ALA A 398 -46.46 -9.99 -0.74
N GLU A 399 -45.50 -10.18 0.17
CA GLU A 399 -44.24 -9.42 0.13
C GLU A 399 -43.55 -9.74 -1.20
N MET A 400 -43.41 -8.77 -2.09
CA MET A 400 -42.69 -8.94 -3.36
C MET A 400 -41.19 -8.87 -3.09
N GLU A 401 -40.45 -9.92 -3.43
CA GLU A 401 -38.99 -9.95 -3.41
C GLU A 401 -38.45 -9.46 -4.75
N VAL A 402 -37.65 -8.40 -4.70
CA VAL A 402 -36.83 -7.95 -5.83
C VAL A 402 -35.61 -8.85 -5.94
N PHE A 403 -35.38 -9.42 -7.12
CA PHE A 403 -34.17 -10.18 -7.43
C PHE A 403 -33.48 -9.61 -8.67
N TYR A 404 -32.20 -9.94 -8.84
CA TYR A 404 -31.45 -9.60 -10.04
C TYR A 404 -30.87 -10.87 -10.67
N THR A 405 -31.01 -10.99 -11.98
CA THR A 405 -30.32 -12.02 -12.77
C THR A 405 -29.10 -11.41 -13.43
N PHE A 406 -27.94 -12.04 -13.22
CA PHE A 406 -26.64 -11.60 -13.68
C PHE A 406 -26.14 -12.47 -14.82
N ALA A 407 -25.84 -11.86 -15.96
CA ALA A 407 -25.21 -12.55 -17.09
C ALA A 407 -24.01 -11.75 -17.59
N TRP A 408 -22.93 -12.41 -18.00
CA TRP A 408 -21.74 -11.77 -18.53
C TRP A 408 -22.13 -10.89 -19.73
N GLY A 409 -21.77 -9.60 -19.68
CA GLY A 409 -22.19 -8.62 -20.68
C GLY A 409 -21.58 -8.82 -22.06
N GLY A 410 -20.61 -9.74 -22.21
CA GLY A 410 -19.75 -9.80 -23.39
C GLY A 410 -18.94 -8.51 -23.52
N ARG A 411 -18.02 -8.45 -24.48
CA ARG A 411 -17.19 -7.25 -24.71
C ARG A 411 -18.04 -6.17 -25.41
N ALA A 412 -19.04 -5.60 -24.72
CA ALA A 412 -19.62 -4.34 -25.11
C ALA A 412 -18.52 -3.29 -24.99
N ARG A 413 -18.17 -2.67 -26.11
CA ARG A 413 -17.12 -1.64 -26.20
C ARG A 413 -17.37 -0.56 -25.14
N GLN A 414 -16.55 -0.54 -24.10
CA GLN A 414 -16.30 0.66 -23.31
C GLN A 414 -15.58 1.64 -24.25
N GLY A 415 -16.37 2.41 -24.98
CA GLY A 415 -15.95 3.28 -26.07
C GLY A 415 -17.09 4.21 -26.50
N GLY A 416 -17.93 4.61 -25.55
CA GLY A 416 -18.89 5.71 -25.70
C GLY A 416 -18.22 7.03 -25.40
N GLY A 417 -17.17 7.36 -26.14
CA GLY A 417 -16.39 8.59 -25.99
C GLY A 417 -16.03 9.14 -27.36
N ASN A 418 -16.92 9.97 -27.90
CA ASN A 418 -16.65 10.99 -28.90
C ASN A 418 -15.91 10.54 -30.19
N ARG A 419 -16.58 9.74 -31.03
CA ARG A 419 -16.13 9.54 -32.42
C ARG A 419 -17.31 9.66 -33.39
N GLY A 420 -17.89 10.85 -33.43
CA GLY A 420 -18.99 11.20 -34.32
C GLY A 420 -18.94 12.66 -34.75
N GLN A 421 -17.85 13.11 -35.38
CA GLN A 421 -17.81 14.31 -36.24
C GLN A 421 -16.42 14.49 -36.88
N ARG A 422 -16.10 13.68 -37.90
CA ARG A 422 -15.20 14.05 -39.01
C ARG A 422 -15.18 12.92 -40.05
N ARG A 423 -16.26 12.82 -40.83
CA ARG A 423 -16.19 12.14 -42.12
C ARG A 423 -17.18 12.82 -43.06
N GLY A 424 -16.67 13.73 -43.87
CA GLY A 424 -17.48 14.47 -44.84
C GLY A 424 -16.75 15.61 -45.52
N GLN A 425 -15.58 15.35 -46.13
CA GLN A 425 -15.12 16.07 -47.34
C GLN A 425 -13.79 15.49 -47.83
N GLY A 426 -13.67 15.33 -49.15
CA GLY A 426 -12.43 14.90 -49.81
C GLY A 426 -12.58 13.62 -50.63
N GLY A 427 -13.62 13.53 -51.46
CA GLY A 427 -13.64 12.61 -52.58
C GLY A 427 -12.99 13.26 -53.80
N GLN A 428 -12.26 12.44 -54.57
CA GLN A 428 -12.03 12.58 -56.00
C GLN A 428 -10.88 13.51 -56.44
N GLN A 429 -9.72 12.91 -56.74
CA GLN A 429 -9.18 12.82 -58.11
C GLN A 429 -7.81 12.13 -58.10
N GLY A 430 -7.75 10.97 -58.76
CA GLY A 430 -6.52 10.28 -59.12
C GLY A 430 -6.68 9.78 -60.55
N GLN A 431 -5.87 10.35 -61.45
CA GLN A 431 -5.56 10.01 -62.85
C GLN A 431 -4.73 11.23 -63.32
N GLY A 432 -3.44 11.19 -63.65
CA GLY A 432 -2.69 10.28 -64.49
C GLY A 432 -2.19 11.10 -65.68
N ALA A 433 -0.87 11.25 -65.87
CA ALA A 433 -0.24 11.56 -67.17
C ALA A 433 1.29 11.64 -67.07
N GLU A 434 1.92 11.03 -68.08
CA GLU A 434 3.34 10.92 -68.40
C GLU A 434 3.91 12.17 -69.09
N GLY A 435 5.26 12.21 -69.24
CA GLY A 435 6.00 12.99 -70.26
C GLY A 435 6.75 14.20 -69.68
N ALA A 436 8.09 14.24 -69.59
CA ALA A 436 9.15 14.24 -70.62
C ALA A 436 9.63 15.65 -71.02
N ASP A 437 10.95 15.85 -70.89
CA ASP A 437 11.89 16.69 -71.65
C ASP A 437 12.00 18.23 -71.51
N GLY A 438 13.27 18.69 -71.55
CA GLY A 438 13.75 20.04 -71.92
C GLY A 438 14.08 20.98 -70.74
N GLN A 439 15.31 21.22 -70.27
CA GLN A 439 16.58 21.72 -70.88
C GLN A 439 16.66 23.27 -70.96
N ASP A 440 17.82 23.79 -70.49
CA ASP A 440 18.37 25.17 -70.55
C ASP A 440 17.81 26.25 -69.59
N GLY A 441 18.60 27.09 -68.89
CA GLY A 441 20.04 27.28 -68.80
C GLY A 441 20.38 28.52 -67.92
N GLN A 442 21.62 28.56 -67.38
CA GLN A 442 22.42 29.74 -66.96
C GLN A 442 21.90 30.62 -65.77
N ASP A 443 22.68 31.17 -64.85
CA ASP A 443 24.13 31.20 -64.56
C ASP A 443 24.34 31.88 -63.16
N ARG A 444 25.46 31.57 -62.48
CA ARG A 444 26.24 32.45 -61.54
C ARG A 444 25.64 32.73 -60.13
N ARG A 445 26.32 32.64 -58.98
CA ARG A 445 27.74 32.61 -58.51
C ARG A 445 27.74 31.88 -57.14
N GLY A 446 28.62 30.93 -56.83
CA GLY A 446 29.97 31.15 -56.27
C GLY A 446 29.92 31.46 -54.75
N GLY A 447 30.59 30.79 -53.82
CA GLY A 447 31.53 29.67 -53.82
C GLY A 447 31.91 29.34 -52.36
N LYS A 448 32.21 28.07 -52.07
CA LYS A 448 33.03 27.64 -50.92
C LYS A 448 34.51 27.79 -51.31
N PRO A 449 35.46 27.88 -50.36
CA PRO A 449 36.25 26.67 -50.01
C PRO A 449 36.71 26.71 -48.53
N ARG A 450 37.33 25.74 -47.84
CA ARG A 450 38.41 24.74 -48.06
C ARG A 450 38.49 23.96 -46.71
N GLY A 451 38.97 22.73 -46.49
CA GLY A 451 39.86 21.84 -47.24
C GLY A 451 41.30 21.81 -46.67
N GLN A 452 41.63 20.86 -45.78
CA GLN A 452 42.97 20.29 -45.47
C GLN A 452 42.75 19.07 -44.52
N GLY A 453 43.26 17.84 -44.67
CA GLY A 453 44.52 17.31 -45.22
C GLY A 453 45.63 17.44 -44.16
N ARG A 454 46.43 16.45 -43.71
CA ARG A 454 46.86 15.12 -44.20
C ARG A 454 47.84 14.52 -43.15
N SER A 455 48.16 13.21 -43.28
CA SER A 455 49.43 12.49 -42.95
C SER A 455 49.82 12.23 -41.47
N GLY A 456 50.47 11.14 -41.07
CA GLY A 456 51.15 10.02 -41.78
C GLY A 456 51.29 8.77 -40.87
N GLU A 457 51.36 7.54 -41.42
CA GLU A 457 52.59 6.71 -41.61
C GLU A 457 53.34 6.41 -40.30
N ARG A 458 53.71 5.20 -39.87
CA ARG A 458 54.13 3.87 -40.40
C ARG A 458 54.24 2.94 -39.16
N ALA A 459 54.45 1.63 -39.13
CA ALA A 459 54.55 0.49 -40.04
C ALA A 459 54.55 -0.75 -39.13
N GLY A 460 53.89 -1.86 -39.51
CA GLY A 460 54.60 -3.11 -39.85
C GLY A 460 54.42 -4.16 -38.73
N GLY A 461 54.17 -5.44 -38.96
CA GLY A 461 54.06 -6.22 -40.18
C GLY A 461 53.42 -7.59 -39.87
N LYS A 462 52.58 -8.03 -40.81
CA LYS A 462 52.08 -9.39 -41.08
C LYS A 462 53.27 -10.32 -41.51
N PRO A 463 53.10 -11.60 -41.93
CA PRO A 463 51.90 -12.28 -42.48
C PRO A 463 51.66 -13.72 -41.96
N GLY A 464 50.45 -14.29 -42.03
CA GLY A 464 49.88 -14.96 -43.21
C GLY A 464 49.92 -16.50 -42.96
N GLY A 465 48.99 -17.35 -43.36
CA GLY A 465 47.79 -17.23 -44.17
C GLY A 465 46.88 -18.47 -43.97
N ARG A 466 45.65 -18.32 -44.45
CA ARG A 466 44.55 -19.29 -44.67
C ARG A 466 44.96 -20.42 -45.65
N PRO A 467 44.07 -21.36 -46.08
CA PRO A 467 42.68 -21.68 -45.64
C PRO A 467 42.38 -23.21 -45.52
N GLY A 468 41.24 -23.52 -44.87
CA GLY A 468 40.24 -24.46 -45.41
C GLY A 468 40.47 -25.98 -45.30
N GLY A 469 39.42 -26.70 -44.89
CA GLY A 469 39.31 -28.16 -45.13
C GLY A 469 38.53 -28.92 -44.05
N LYS A 470 37.30 -29.32 -44.37
CA LYS A 470 36.57 -30.43 -43.72
C LYS A 470 36.86 -31.69 -44.54
N PRO A 471 37.01 -32.88 -43.94
CA PRO A 471 35.88 -33.83 -43.76
C PRO A 471 36.00 -34.57 -42.39
N GLY A 472 34.99 -35.15 -41.74
CA GLY A 472 34.08 -36.22 -42.17
C GLY A 472 34.55 -37.60 -41.63
N GLY A 473 33.87 -38.16 -40.61
CA GLY A 473 33.72 -39.63 -40.45
C GLY A 473 34.22 -40.37 -39.19
N LYS A 474 33.24 -40.88 -38.42
CA LYS A 474 33.12 -42.21 -37.76
C LYS A 474 33.92 -42.62 -36.48
N LYS A 475 33.09 -42.92 -35.46
CA LYS A 475 33.02 -44.11 -34.56
C LYS A 475 34.22 -44.53 -33.70
N GLY A 476 33.94 -44.59 -32.39
CA GLY A 476 34.12 -45.82 -31.61
C GLY A 476 34.92 -45.71 -30.32
N GLY A 477 34.33 -46.18 -29.20
CA GLY A 477 35.07 -46.71 -28.05
C GLY A 477 35.10 -45.85 -26.78
N ARG A 478 34.26 -46.19 -25.79
CA ARG A 478 34.52 -45.91 -24.36
C ARG A 478 35.70 -46.79 -23.90
N PRO A 479 36.51 -46.33 -22.91
CA PRO A 479 36.24 -46.80 -21.54
C PRO A 479 36.50 -45.75 -20.42
N GLN A 480 35.61 -45.80 -19.43
CA GLN A 480 35.87 -45.86 -17.98
C GLN A 480 36.73 -44.81 -17.25
N GLN A 481 36.05 -44.16 -16.28
CA GLN A 481 36.50 -43.69 -14.96
C GLN A 481 37.80 -42.86 -14.86
N GLN A 482 37.65 -41.60 -14.44
CA GLN A 482 38.12 -41.17 -13.11
C GLN A 482 37.61 -39.76 -12.79
N GLY A 483 37.12 -39.61 -11.56
CA GLY A 483 36.51 -38.40 -11.03
C GLY A 483 37.49 -37.22 -10.95
N GLY A 484 37.07 -36.10 -11.52
CA GLY A 484 37.72 -34.80 -11.38
C GLY A 484 37.41 -34.19 -10.01
N LYS A 485 38.47 -33.99 -9.25
CA LYS A 485 38.52 -33.40 -7.91
C LYS A 485 38.08 -31.93 -7.94
N THR A 486 37.18 -31.56 -7.04
CA THR A 486 36.89 -30.16 -6.68
C THR A 486 37.97 -29.67 -5.70
N TYR A 487 38.66 -28.58 -6.06
CA TYR A 487 39.58 -27.89 -5.16
C TYR A 487 38.79 -26.84 -4.36
N SER A 488 38.64 -27.08 -3.05
CA SER A 488 38.12 -26.13 -2.08
C SER A 488 39.26 -25.23 -1.56
N ALA A 489 39.08 -23.91 -1.65
CA ALA A 489 39.99 -22.93 -1.05
C ALA A 489 39.33 -22.30 0.19
N ARG A 490 39.09 -23.10 1.24
CA ARG A 490 38.92 -22.59 2.61
C ARG A 490 39.03 -23.72 3.65
N PRO A 491 39.79 -23.56 4.74
CA PRO A 491 39.84 -24.57 5.82
C PRO A 491 38.49 -24.68 6.55
N PRO A 492 38.06 -25.87 6.99
CA PRO A 492 36.83 -26.05 7.74
C PRO A 492 36.93 -25.37 9.12
N LYS A 493 35.95 -24.54 9.46
CA LYS A 493 35.83 -23.96 10.80
C LYS A 493 35.48 -25.07 11.78
N LYS A 494 36.28 -25.22 12.84
CA LYS A 494 35.95 -26.04 14.02
C LYS A 494 34.68 -25.47 14.67
N GLU A 495 33.67 -26.31 14.87
CA GLU A 495 32.52 -26.01 15.71
C GLU A 495 33.02 -25.76 17.14
N LYS A 496 32.51 -24.70 17.79
CA LYS A 496 32.86 -24.37 19.16
C LYS A 496 32.21 -25.41 20.08
N GLN A 497 33.02 -26.10 20.89
CA GLN A 497 32.53 -26.93 21.98
C GLN A 497 31.69 -26.08 22.93
N ILE A 498 30.53 -26.62 23.33
CA ILE A 498 29.63 -26.02 24.31
C ILE A 498 30.33 -26.07 25.67
N ASP A 499 30.34 -24.94 26.37
CA ASP A 499 30.93 -24.78 27.70
C ASP A 499 30.15 -25.62 28.74
N PRO A 500 30.80 -26.58 29.43
CA PRO A 500 30.12 -27.51 30.34
C PRO A 500 29.57 -26.86 31.62
N ASP A 501 29.91 -25.61 31.92
CA ASP A 501 29.37 -24.87 33.08
C ASP A 501 28.29 -23.84 32.69
N ASN A 502 27.73 -23.93 31.47
CA ASN A 502 26.61 -23.10 31.05
C ASN A 502 25.26 -23.69 31.54
N PRO A 503 24.47 -22.97 32.37
CA PRO A 503 23.23 -23.48 32.94
C PRO A 503 22.14 -23.83 31.90
N PHE A 504 22.29 -23.41 30.64
CA PHE A 504 21.37 -23.75 29.54
C PHE A 504 21.75 -25.02 28.76
N ALA A 505 22.97 -25.54 28.92
CA ALA A 505 23.43 -26.75 28.23
C ALA A 505 22.75 -28.03 28.76
N ALA A 506 22.44 -28.07 30.06
CA ALA A 506 21.75 -29.19 30.70
C ALA A 506 20.29 -29.34 30.21
N ALA A 507 19.61 -28.23 29.94
CA ALA A 507 18.23 -28.25 29.42
C ALA A 507 18.16 -28.73 27.96
N LEU A 508 19.21 -28.49 27.16
CA LEU A 508 19.26 -28.86 25.74
C LEU A 508 19.69 -30.33 25.53
N MET A 509 20.42 -30.91 26.49
CA MET A 509 20.73 -32.35 26.52
C MET A 509 19.52 -33.22 26.93
N GLY A 510 18.62 -32.70 27.77
CA GLY A 510 17.41 -33.41 28.20
C GLY A 510 16.32 -33.56 27.12
N LEU A 511 16.34 -32.72 26.08
CA LEU A 511 15.33 -32.73 25.00
C LEU A 511 15.67 -33.68 23.85
N LYS A 512 16.85 -34.34 23.89
CA LYS A 512 17.36 -35.22 22.82
C LYS A 512 17.38 -36.71 23.19
N GLN A 513 16.89 -37.05 24.38
CA GLN A 513 16.65 -38.43 24.85
C GLN A 513 15.17 -38.55 25.17
N GLY A 514 14.37 -38.78 24.13
CA GLY A 514 12.94 -38.95 24.21
C GLY A 514 12.44 -39.49 22.88
N ASP A 515 12.92 -40.69 22.54
CA ASP A 515 12.25 -41.64 21.65
C ASP A 515 11.62 -42.73 22.52
#